data_AF-A7L485-F1
#
_entry.id   AF-A7L485-F1
#
_cell.length_a   1.000
_cell.length_b   1.000
_cell.length_c   1.000
_cell.angle_alpha   90.00
_cell.angle_beta   90.00
_cell.angle_gamma   90.00
#
_symmetry.space_group_name_H-M   'P 1'
#
loop_
_entity.id
_entity.type
_entity.pdbx_description
1 polymer ?
#
loop_
_entity_poly.entity_id
_entity_poly.type
_entity_poly.pdbx_seq_one_letter_code
_entity_poly.pdbx_strand_id
1 'polypeptide(L)'
;QFWRWFGANLASGGAAGATSLCLVYPLDFARTRLAADTGKGAAEREFSGLGNCLVKIFKSDGLTGLYRGFGVSVQGIIIYRAAYFGFYDTVRGMLPPKQNLFISWAIAQCVTTVSGIVSYPFDTVRRRMMMQSGRAKGDMMYKGTLDCWAKIYKSEGGGAFFKGALSNVFRGTGGALVLVFYDELKVLIG
;
A
#
# COMPACT_ATOMS: atom_id res chain seq x y z
N GLN A 1 21.51 -21.98 -3.38
CA GLN A 1 20.90 -21.87 -2.04
C GLN A 1 20.09 -20.57 -1.89
N PHE A 2 20.59 -19.42 -2.37
CA PHE A 2 19.87 -18.13 -2.38
C PHE A 2 18.42 -18.18 -2.90
N TRP A 3 18.18 -18.73 -4.10
CA TRP A 3 16.83 -18.77 -4.68
C TRP A 3 15.79 -19.52 -3.83
N ARG A 4 16.21 -20.56 -3.08
CA ARG A 4 15.31 -21.30 -2.17
C ARG A 4 15.00 -20.47 -0.93
N TRP A 5 15.99 -19.80 -0.35
CA TRP A 5 15.80 -18.87 0.78
C TRP A 5 14.94 -17.66 0.37
N PHE A 6 15.23 -17.05 -0.77
CA PHE A 6 14.49 -15.91 -1.30
C PHE A 6 13.04 -16.29 -1.60
N GLY A 7 12.82 -17.40 -2.31
CA GLY A 7 11.47 -17.93 -2.58
C GLY A 7 10.69 -18.23 -1.29
N ALA A 8 11.33 -18.84 -0.29
CA ALA A 8 10.71 -19.10 1.01
C ALA A 8 10.35 -17.82 1.77
N ASN A 9 11.19 -16.78 1.74
CA ASN A 9 10.90 -15.48 2.36
C ASN A 9 9.78 -14.72 1.66
N LEU A 10 9.72 -14.78 0.33
CA LEU A 10 8.62 -14.21 -0.44
C LEU A 10 7.31 -14.94 -0.17
N ALA A 11 7.33 -16.27 -0.14
CA ALA A 11 6.16 -17.08 0.16
C ALA A 11 5.67 -16.86 1.60
N SER A 12 6.57 -16.87 2.60
CA SER A 12 6.21 -16.62 3.99
C SER A 12 5.69 -15.19 4.18
N GLY A 13 6.31 -14.22 3.52
CA GLY A 13 5.90 -12.83 3.57
C GLY A 13 4.58 -12.53 2.88
N GLY A 14 4.38 -13.14 1.71
CA GLY A 14 3.13 -13.07 0.97
C GLY A 14 1.99 -13.75 1.73
N ALA A 15 2.22 -14.94 2.28
CA ALA A 15 1.24 -15.67 3.08
C ALA A 15 0.87 -14.92 4.36
N ALA A 16 1.86 -14.45 5.12
CA ALA A 16 1.61 -13.64 6.31
C ALA A 16 0.82 -12.36 5.98
N GLY A 17 1.24 -11.65 4.91
CA GLY A 17 0.55 -10.45 4.44
C GLY A 17 -0.89 -10.72 3.98
N ALA A 18 -1.12 -11.79 3.23
CA ALA A 18 -2.45 -12.18 2.79
C ALA A 18 -3.35 -12.55 3.98
N THR A 19 -2.85 -13.35 4.93
CA THR A 19 -3.61 -13.73 6.12
C THR A 19 -3.96 -12.52 6.99
N SER A 20 -3.03 -11.59 7.19
CA SER A 20 -3.34 -10.34 7.89
C SER A 20 -4.41 -9.54 7.15
N LEU A 21 -4.28 -9.37 5.83
CA LEU A 21 -5.28 -8.68 5.02
C LEU A 21 -6.65 -9.38 5.04
N CYS A 22 -6.73 -10.71 5.19
CA CYS A 22 -8.02 -11.38 5.37
C CYS A 22 -8.84 -10.87 6.57
N LEU A 23 -8.20 -10.22 7.54
CA LEU A 23 -8.88 -9.61 8.68
C LEU A 23 -8.91 -8.08 8.60
N VAL A 24 -7.79 -7.45 8.22
CA VAL A 24 -7.67 -5.98 8.29
C VAL A 24 -8.03 -5.26 7.00
N TYR A 25 -8.21 -5.97 5.87
CA TYR A 25 -8.49 -5.33 4.58
C TYR A 25 -9.77 -4.46 4.57
N PRO A 26 -10.87 -4.81 5.26
CA PRO A 26 -12.03 -3.92 5.36
C PRO A 26 -11.69 -2.57 6.00
N LEU A 27 -10.78 -2.54 6.98
CA LEU A 27 -10.33 -1.30 7.62
C LEU A 27 -9.50 -0.44 6.65
N ASP A 28 -8.59 -1.06 5.88
CA ASP A 28 -7.84 -0.39 4.82
C ASP A 28 -8.76 0.19 3.74
N PHE A 29 -9.78 -0.59 3.36
CA PHE A 29 -10.81 -0.18 2.42
C PHE A 29 -11.57 1.06 2.95
N ALA A 30 -12.08 1.01 4.19
CA ALA A 30 -12.82 2.10 4.78
C ALA A 30 -11.96 3.36 4.93
N ARG A 31 -10.70 3.22 5.37
CA ARG A 31 -9.73 4.31 5.42
C ARG A 31 -9.54 4.97 4.05
N THR A 32 -9.38 4.16 3.00
CA THR A 32 -9.17 4.66 1.64
C THR A 32 -10.40 5.41 1.13
N ARG A 33 -11.61 4.90 1.40
CA ARG A 33 -12.86 5.54 1.01
C ARG A 33 -13.13 6.84 1.75
N LEU A 34 -12.89 6.86 3.06
CA LEU A 34 -13.01 8.08 3.85
C LEU A 34 -11.99 9.14 3.46
N ALA A 35 -10.75 8.74 3.10
CA ALA A 35 -9.73 9.67 2.64
C ALA A 35 -10.06 10.28 1.26
N ALA A 36 -10.85 9.58 0.44
CA ALA A 36 -11.31 10.06 -0.86
C ALA A 36 -12.62 10.86 -0.77
N ASP A 37 -13.32 10.82 0.36
CA ASP A 37 -14.56 11.57 0.59
C ASP A 37 -14.23 13.04 0.91
N THR A 38 -14.40 13.90 -0.08
CA THR A 38 -14.11 15.34 0.02
C THR A 38 -15.33 16.20 0.37
N GLY A 39 -16.45 15.59 0.79
CA GLY A 39 -17.66 16.32 1.18
C GLY A 39 -17.40 17.24 2.38
N LYS A 40 -17.84 18.51 2.30
CA LYS A 40 -17.56 19.52 3.33
C LYS A 40 -18.62 19.55 4.43
N GLY A 41 -19.85 19.13 4.12
CA GLY A 41 -20.95 19.00 5.07
C GLY A 41 -21.47 17.56 5.19
N ALA A 42 -22.25 17.30 6.24
CA ALA A 42 -22.84 15.96 6.48
C ALA A 42 -23.74 15.48 5.32
N ALA A 43 -24.36 16.40 4.58
CA ALA A 43 -25.17 16.10 3.40
C ALA A 43 -24.35 15.81 2.13
N GLU A 44 -23.10 16.29 2.07
CA GLU A 44 -22.21 16.10 0.92
C GLU A 44 -21.27 14.90 1.10
N ARG A 45 -21.08 14.44 2.35
CA ARG A 45 -20.23 13.29 2.69
C ARG A 45 -20.86 12.00 2.20
N GLU A 46 -20.07 11.18 1.52
CA GLU A 46 -20.49 9.83 1.13
C GLU A 46 -20.64 8.92 2.37
N PHE A 47 -19.82 9.15 3.40
CA PHE A 47 -19.80 8.38 4.63
C PHE A 47 -19.73 9.26 5.88
N SER A 48 -20.51 8.91 6.91
CA SER A 48 -20.45 9.62 8.21
C SER A 48 -19.27 9.19 9.07
N GLY A 49 -18.67 8.03 8.79
CA GLY A 49 -17.50 7.49 9.50
C GLY A 49 -17.17 6.06 9.09
N LEU A 50 -16.23 5.43 9.81
CA LEU A 50 -15.71 4.08 9.47
C LEU A 50 -16.80 3.00 9.54
N GLY A 51 -17.56 2.94 10.65
CA GLY A 51 -18.64 1.96 10.80
C GLY A 51 -19.73 2.14 9.74
N ASN A 52 -20.10 3.40 9.44
CA ASN A 52 -21.06 3.70 8.39
C ASN A 52 -20.56 3.27 7.00
N CYS A 53 -19.29 3.50 6.68
CA CYS A 53 -18.67 3.07 5.43
C CYS A 53 -18.74 1.54 5.26
N LEU A 54 -18.33 0.80 6.29
CA LEU A 54 -18.35 -0.67 6.26
C LEU A 54 -19.77 -1.21 6.10
N VAL A 55 -20.73 -0.72 6.89
CA VAL A 55 -22.12 -1.19 6.85
C VAL A 55 -22.78 -0.83 5.51
N LYS A 56 -22.57 0.40 5.01
CA LYS A 56 -23.17 0.88 3.76
C LYS A 56 -22.67 0.05 2.56
N ILE A 57 -21.37 -0.22 2.49
CA ILE A 57 -20.79 -1.03 1.42
C ILE A 57 -21.14 -2.51 1.56
N PHE A 58 -21.19 -3.03 2.77
CA PHE A 58 -21.63 -4.41 2.99
C PHE A 58 -23.10 -4.61 2.57
N LYS A 59 -23.98 -3.63 2.82
CA LYS A 59 -25.38 -3.70 2.40
C LYS A 59 -25.56 -3.60 0.88
N SER A 60 -24.69 -2.89 0.17
CA SER A 60 -24.80 -2.73 -1.30
C SER A 60 -24.10 -3.86 -2.08
N ASP A 61 -22.85 -4.14 -1.77
CA ASP A 61 -21.97 -5.03 -2.55
C ASP A 61 -21.55 -6.31 -1.78
N GLY A 62 -21.99 -6.45 -0.53
CA GLY A 62 -21.62 -7.57 0.34
C GLY A 62 -20.13 -7.61 0.68
N LEU A 63 -19.64 -8.80 1.03
CA LEU A 63 -18.22 -9.05 1.31
C LEU A 63 -17.34 -8.76 0.09
N THR A 64 -17.83 -9.03 -1.13
CA THR A 64 -17.04 -8.82 -2.35
C THR A 64 -16.69 -7.35 -2.57
N GLY A 65 -17.56 -6.42 -2.14
CA GLY A 65 -17.31 -4.98 -2.18
C GLY A 65 -16.20 -4.55 -1.22
N LEU A 66 -16.16 -5.11 -0.01
CA LEU A 66 -15.14 -4.77 0.99
C LEU A 66 -13.74 -5.29 0.62
N TYR A 67 -13.67 -6.40 -0.11
CA TYR A 67 -12.41 -7.05 -0.52
C TYR A 67 -11.98 -6.74 -1.97
N ARG A 68 -12.62 -5.78 -2.65
CA ARG A 68 -12.21 -5.36 -4.00
C ARG A 68 -10.77 -4.83 -3.98
N GLY A 69 -9.94 -5.40 -4.84
CA GLY A 69 -8.50 -5.11 -4.92
C GLY A 69 -7.60 -6.00 -4.06
N PHE A 70 -8.15 -6.99 -3.33
CA PHE A 70 -7.35 -7.88 -2.48
C PHE A 70 -6.26 -8.62 -3.26
N GLY A 71 -6.58 -9.21 -4.42
CA GLY A 71 -5.60 -9.95 -5.23
C GLY A 71 -4.40 -9.10 -5.68
N VAL A 72 -4.65 -7.88 -6.15
CA VAL A 72 -3.56 -6.96 -6.55
C VAL A 72 -2.77 -6.45 -5.34
N SER A 73 -3.41 -6.35 -4.17
CA SER A 73 -2.72 -6.03 -2.91
C SER A 73 -1.70 -7.11 -2.52
N VAL A 74 -2.07 -8.39 -2.62
CA VAL A 74 -1.15 -9.50 -2.31
C VAL A 74 0.02 -9.52 -3.28
N GLN A 75 -0.23 -9.32 -4.58
CA GLN A 75 0.83 -9.18 -5.59
C GLN A 75 1.76 -8.00 -5.26
N GLY A 76 1.19 -6.85 -4.87
CA GLY A 76 1.96 -5.67 -4.45
C GLY A 76 2.87 -5.93 -3.26
N ILE A 77 2.40 -6.70 -2.25
CA ILE A 77 3.22 -7.09 -1.09
C ILE A 77 4.41 -7.95 -1.51
N ILE A 78 4.18 -8.93 -2.38
CA ILE A 78 5.24 -9.83 -2.85
C ILE A 78 6.30 -9.03 -3.62
N ILE A 79 5.87 -8.14 -4.53
CA ILE A 79 6.78 -7.29 -5.31
C ILE A 79 7.53 -6.30 -4.44
N TYR A 80 6.86 -5.68 -3.47
CA TYR A 80 7.49 -4.80 -2.49
C TYR A 80 8.58 -5.54 -1.71
N ARG A 81 8.29 -6.74 -1.17
CA ARG A 81 9.29 -7.54 -0.44
C ARG A 81 10.43 -8.01 -1.33
N ALA A 82 10.14 -8.43 -2.56
CA ALA A 82 11.15 -8.85 -3.53
C ALA A 82 12.11 -7.71 -3.87
N ALA A 83 11.58 -6.53 -4.17
CA ALA A 83 12.39 -5.34 -4.40
C ALA A 83 13.19 -4.96 -3.15
N TYR A 84 12.55 -4.96 -1.97
CA TYR A 84 13.20 -4.58 -0.72
C TYR A 84 14.40 -5.45 -0.41
N PHE A 85 14.24 -6.78 -0.39
CA PHE A 85 15.36 -7.68 -0.13
C PHE A 85 16.41 -7.64 -1.24
N GLY A 86 16.00 -7.57 -2.51
CA GLY A 86 16.93 -7.49 -3.64
C GLY A 86 17.83 -6.24 -3.58
N PHE A 87 17.22 -5.07 -3.35
CA PHE A 87 17.98 -3.83 -3.20
C PHE A 87 18.79 -3.81 -1.91
N TYR A 88 18.24 -4.30 -0.80
CA TYR A 88 18.96 -4.36 0.47
C TYR A 88 20.22 -5.22 0.38
N ASP A 89 20.12 -6.43 -0.18
CA ASP A 89 21.25 -7.36 -0.32
C ASP A 89 22.32 -6.79 -1.25
N THR A 90 21.91 -6.15 -2.36
CA THR A 90 22.83 -5.50 -3.30
C THR A 90 23.59 -4.35 -2.62
N VAL A 91 22.87 -3.46 -1.93
CA VAL A 91 23.50 -2.31 -1.27
C VAL A 91 24.38 -2.75 -0.10
N ARG A 92 23.96 -3.75 0.69
CA ARG A 92 24.79 -4.32 1.76
C ARG A 92 26.07 -4.98 1.22
N GLY A 93 25.99 -5.68 0.08
CA GLY A 93 27.14 -6.32 -0.54
C GLY A 93 28.18 -5.34 -1.11
N MET A 94 27.78 -4.11 -1.42
CA MET A 94 28.65 -3.05 -1.96
C MET A 94 29.30 -2.18 -0.87
N LEU A 95 28.90 -2.31 0.39
CA LEU A 95 29.32 -1.41 1.45
C LEU A 95 30.20 -2.09 2.50
N PRO A 96 31.11 -1.34 3.15
CA PRO A 96 31.92 -1.88 4.23
C PRO A 96 31.05 -2.30 5.44
N PRO A 97 31.51 -3.29 6.22
CA PRO A 97 30.73 -3.89 7.32
C PRO A 97 30.52 -2.96 8.53
N LYS A 98 31.37 -1.95 8.73
CA LYS A 98 31.18 -0.89 9.73
C LYS A 98 30.68 0.38 9.04
N GLN A 99 29.51 0.86 9.45
CA GLN A 99 28.91 2.08 8.92
C GLN A 99 28.39 2.94 10.05
N ASN A 100 28.44 4.25 9.84
CA ASN A 100 27.80 5.20 10.75
C ASN A 100 26.28 5.01 10.71
N LEU A 101 25.62 5.27 11.84
CA LEU A 101 24.16 5.14 11.99
C LEU A 101 23.41 5.92 10.91
N PHE A 102 23.86 7.13 10.58
CA PHE A 102 23.29 7.97 9.52
C PHE A 102 23.33 7.34 8.13
N ILE A 103 24.43 6.65 7.79
CA ILE A 103 24.59 5.98 6.50
C ILE A 103 23.64 4.79 6.41
N SER A 104 23.58 3.99 7.49
CA SER A 104 22.64 2.85 7.57
C SER A 104 21.18 3.29 7.48
N TRP A 105 20.84 4.42 8.11
CA TRP A 105 19.51 5.03 8.01
C TRP A 105 19.21 5.52 6.59
N ALA A 106 20.14 6.24 5.95
CA ALA A 106 19.97 6.74 4.60
C ALA A 106 19.75 5.59 3.59
N ILE A 107 20.52 4.51 3.71
CA ILE A 107 20.36 3.30 2.89
C ILE A 107 18.98 2.68 3.11
N ALA A 108 18.56 2.52 4.37
CA ALA A 108 17.24 1.96 4.67
C ALA A 108 16.11 2.80 4.05
N GLN A 109 16.22 4.14 4.09
CA GLN A 109 15.26 5.04 3.44
C GLN A 109 15.31 4.92 1.91
N CYS A 110 16.49 4.87 1.30
CA CYS A 110 16.64 4.68 -0.15
C CYS A 110 16.02 3.35 -0.61
N VAL A 111 16.36 2.24 0.04
CA VAL A 111 15.84 0.90 -0.28
C VAL A 111 14.31 0.87 -0.11
N THR A 112 13.79 1.43 0.97
CA THR A 112 12.34 1.51 1.22
C THR A 112 11.63 2.35 0.15
N THR A 113 12.22 3.48 -0.23
CA THR A 113 11.68 4.39 -1.24
C THR A 113 11.64 3.74 -2.61
N VAL A 114 12.75 3.16 -3.07
CA VAL A 114 12.83 2.49 -4.38
C VAL A 114 11.87 1.31 -4.42
N SER A 115 11.82 0.49 -3.37
CA SER A 115 10.90 -0.65 -3.28
C SER A 115 9.44 -0.21 -3.30
N GLY A 116 9.13 0.87 -2.59
CA GLY A 116 7.82 1.51 -2.59
C GLY A 116 7.42 1.96 -4.00
N ILE A 117 8.33 2.65 -4.71
CA ILE A 117 8.12 3.10 -6.10
C ILE A 117 7.88 1.91 -7.04
N VAL A 118 8.68 0.85 -6.94
CA VAL A 118 8.53 -0.36 -7.78
C VAL A 118 7.16 -1.02 -7.56
N SER A 119 6.69 -1.09 -6.32
CA SER A 119 5.36 -1.64 -6.00
C SER A 119 4.19 -0.67 -6.22
N TYR A 120 4.47 0.62 -6.44
CA TYR A 120 3.46 1.68 -6.43
C TYR A 120 2.35 1.51 -7.48
N PRO A 121 2.63 1.01 -8.71
CA PRO A 121 1.57 0.71 -9.68
C PRO A 121 0.50 -0.25 -9.14
N PHE A 122 0.89 -1.24 -8.32
CA PHE A 122 -0.05 -2.20 -7.69
C PHE A 122 -0.91 -1.53 -6.62
N ASP A 123 -0.33 -0.61 -5.84
CA ASP A 123 -1.04 0.19 -4.85
C ASP A 123 -2.06 1.15 -5.53
N THR A 124 -1.68 1.76 -6.66
CA THR A 124 -2.61 2.59 -7.45
C THR A 124 -3.81 1.78 -7.94
N VAL A 125 -3.58 0.61 -8.55
CA VAL A 125 -4.68 -0.25 -9.02
C VAL A 125 -5.53 -0.76 -7.85
N ARG A 126 -4.90 -1.14 -6.73
CA ARG A 126 -5.61 -1.53 -5.49
C ARG A 126 -6.59 -0.44 -5.07
N ARG A 127 -6.13 0.81 -4.93
CA ARG A 127 -6.98 1.93 -4.51
C ARG A 127 -8.09 2.22 -5.52
N ARG A 128 -7.80 2.19 -6.82
CA ARG A 128 -8.82 2.39 -7.86
C ARG A 128 -9.92 1.34 -7.83
N MET A 129 -9.56 0.08 -7.55
CA MET A 129 -10.51 -1.01 -7.38
C MET A 129 -11.38 -0.81 -6.13
N MET A 130 -10.82 -0.34 -5.01
CA MET A 130 -11.58 0.01 -3.80
C MET A 130 -12.62 1.11 -4.05
N MET A 131 -12.31 2.08 -4.93
CA MET A 131 -13.24 3.16 -5.29
C MET A 131 -14.44 2.70 -6.12
N GLN A 132 -14.47 1.45 -6.61
CA GLN A 132 -15.61 0.93 -7.37
C GLN A 132 -16.75 0.41 -6.50
N SER A 133 -16.49 0.08 -5.24
CA SER A 133 -17.51 -0.53 -4.36
C SER A 133 -18.65 0.44 -4.05
N GLY A 134 -19.89 -0.04 -4.03
CA GLY A 134 -21.08 0.77 -3.79
C GLY A 134 -21.53 1.63 -4.98
N ARG A 135 -20.87 1.52 -6.14
CA ARG A 135 -21.38 2.08 -7.41
C ARG A 135 -22.37 1.11 -8.04
N ALA A 136 -23.39 1.63 -8.73
CA ALA A 136 -24.29 0.81 -9.53
C ALA A 136 -23.49 0.06 -10.63
N LYS A 137 -23.95 -1.14 -11.03
CA LYS A 137 -23.25 -1.98 -12.02
C LYS A 137 -23.01 -1.26 -13.37
N GLY A 138 -23.87 -0.30 -13.73
CA GLY A 138 -23.72 0.54 -14.93
C GLY A 138 -22.62 1.61 -14.82
N ASP A 139 -22.33 2.09 -13.61
CA ASP A 139 -21.36 3.16 -13.33
C ASP A 139 -19.98 2.64 -12.88
N MET A 140 -19.82 1.31 -12.89
CA MET A 140 -18.54 0.68 -12.61
C MET A 140 -17.56 0.92 -13.76
N MET A 141 -16.51 1.68 -13.48
CA MET A 141 -15.46 1.97 -14.45
C MET A 141 -14.54 0.78 -14.71
N TYR A 142 -14.37 -0.11 -13.73
CA TYR A 142 -13.47 -1.27 -13.83
C TYR A 142 -14.21 -2.55 -13.48
N LYS A 143 -14.21 -3.51 -14.41
CA LYS A 143 -14.83 -4.84 -14.22
C LYS A 143 -13.95 -5.77 -13.38
N GLY A 144 -12.64 -5.53 -13.38
CA GLY A 144 -11.65 -6.34 -12.67
C GLY A 144 -10.28 -5.68 -12.67
N THR A 145 -9.32 -6.33 -12.01
CA THR A 145 -7.95 -5.82 -11.89
C THR A 145 -7.27 -5.63 -13.24
N LEU A 146 -7.36 -6.61 -14.14
CA LEU A 146 -6.74 -6.53 -15.47
C LEU A 146 -7.35 -5.42 -16.34
N ASP A 147 -8.68 -5.26 -16.27
CA ASP A 147 -9.40 -4.17 -16.92
C ASP A 147 -8.97 -2.81 -16.35
N CYS A 148 -8.73 -2.73 -15.04
CA CYS A 148 -8.22 -1.52 -14.39
C CYS A 148 -6.82 -1.16 -14.90
N TRP A 149 -5.89 -2.12 -14.97
CA TRP A 149 -4.55 -1.89 -15.55
C TRP A 149 -4.63 -1.37 -16.98
N ALA A 150 -5.37 -2.06 -17.84
CA ALA A 150 -5.50 -1.70 -19.25
C ALA A 150 -6.14 -0.32 -19.44
N LYS A 151 -7.20 -0.01 -18.68
CA LYS A 151 -7.88 1.27 -18.76
C LYS A 151 -7.01 2.41 -18.26
N ILE A 152 -6.33 2.29 -17.12
CA ILE A 152 -5.42 3.32 -16.62
C ILE A 152 -4.36 3.65 -17.67
N TYR A 153 -3.72 2.61 -18.23
CA TYR A 153 -2.69 2.79 -19.23
C TYR A 153 -3.22 3.47 -20.50
N LYS A 154 -4.41 3.07 -20.97
CA LYS A 154 -5.04 3.65 -22.16
C LYS A 154 -5.60 5.06 -21.97
N SER A 155 -6.18 5.37 -20.81
CA SER A 155 -6.87 6.64 -20.57
C SER A 155 -5.99 7.73 -19.98
N GLU A 156 -5.01 7.37 -19.16
CA GLU A 156 -4.17 8.33 -18.43
C GLU A 156 -2.66 8.14 -18.66
N GLY A 157 -2.26 7.07 -19.36
CA GLY A 157 -0.87 6.78 -19.67
C GLY A 157 -0.07 6.14 -18.52
N GLY A 158 1.19 5.83 -18.79
CA GLY A 158 2.09 5.16 -17.83
C GLY A 158 2.40 5.98 -16.57
N GLY A 159 2.41 7.32 -16.67
CA GLY A 159 2.64 8.22 -15.53
C GLY A 159 1.52 8.17 -14.49
N ALA A 160 0.31 7.75 -14.87
CA ALA A 160 -0.84 7.69 -13.97
C ALA A 160 -0.67 6.70 -12.82
N PHE A 161 0.12 5.64 -13.03
CA PHE A 161 0.42 4.66 -11.99
C PHE A 161 1.22 5.25 -10.83
N PHE A 162 1.93 6.35 -11.04
CA PHE A 162 2.80 7.00 -10.06
C PHE A 162 2.20 8.28 -9.47
N LYS A 163 0.93 8.59 -9.74
CA LYS A 163 0.23 9.73 -9.16
C LYS A 163 0.15 9.57 -7.63
N GLY A 164 0.90 10.41 -6.92
CA GLY A 164 1.01 10.38 -5.46
C GLY A 164 2.23 9.63 -4.92
N ALA A 165 3.10 9.07 -5.78
CA ALA A 165 4.29 8.33 -5.35
C ALA A 165 5.21 9.20 -4.46
N LEU A 166 5.46 10.44 -4.88
CA LEU A 166 6.26 11.41 -4.12
C LEU A 166 5.64 11.71 -2.75
N SER A 167 4.32 11.94 -2.67
CA SER A 167 3.63 12.13 -1.39
C SER A 167 3.74 10.90 -0.48
N ASN A 168 3.68 9.69 -1.06
CA ASN A 168 3.85 8.46 -0.31
C ASN A 168 5.28 8.30 0.25
N VAL A 169 6.30 8.75 -0.49
CA VAL A 169 7.70 8.77 -0.01
C VAL A 169 7.82 9.71 1.18
N PHE A 170 7.34 10.94 1.08
CA PHE A 170 7.36 11.90 2.20
C PHE A 170 6.63 11.36 3.44
N ARG A 171 5.46 10.73 3.24
CA ARG A 171 4.72 10.07 4.32
C ARG A 171 5.55 8.97 4.99
N GLY A 172 6.23 8.14 4.20
CA GLY A 172 7.08 7.05 4.68
C GLY A 172 8.26 7.55 5.51
N THR A 173 9.01 8.52 4.98
CA THR A 173 10.16 9.12 5.68
C THR A 173 9.73 9.86 6.94
N GLY A 174 8.65 10.64 6.88
CA GLY A 174 8.11 11.33 8.05
C GLY A 174 7.66 10.35 9.16
N GLY A 175 6.99 9.26 8.80
CA GLY A 175 6.60 8.22 9.76
C GLY A 175 7.80 7.55 10.43
N ALA A 176 8.86 7.26 9.68
CA ALA A 176 10.09 6.71 10.23
C ALA A 176 10.78 7.67 11.21
N LEU A 177 10.82 8.97 10.88
CA LEU A 177 11.37 10.00 11.77
C LEU A 177 10.59 10.09 13.09
N VAL A 178 9.25 10.06 13.03
CA VAL A 178 8.41 10.10 14.24
C VAL A 178 8.73 8.93 15.18
N LEU A 179 8.95 7.73 14.65
CA LEU A 179 9.33 6.57 15.46
C LEU A 179 10.70 6.75 16.10
N VAL A 180 11.69 7.23 15.35
CA VAL A 180 13.05 7.49 15.90
C VAL A 180 12.99 8.54 17.00
N PHE A 181 12.28 9.65 16.78
CA PHE A 181 12.11 10.67 17.81
C PHE A 181 11.34 10.15 19.04
N TYR A 182 10.33 9.30 18.83
CA TYR A 182 9.60 8.67 19.92
C TYR A 182 10.51 7.79 20.78
N ASP A 183 11.36 6.97 20.18
CA ASP A 183 12.30 6.10 20.89
C ASP A 183 13.35 6.91 21.66
N GLU A 184 13.93 7.94 21.04
CA GLU A 184 14.90 8.84 21.70
C GLU A 184 14.26 9.60 22.88
N LEU A 185 13.03 10.11 22.71
CA LEU A 185 12.30 10.77 23.79
C LEU A 185 11.97 9.80 24.92
N LYS A 186 11.63 8.55 24.60
CA LYS A 186 11.36 7.53 25.61
C LYS A 186 12.62 7.24 26.43
N VAL A 187 13.79 7.10 25.80
CA VAL A 187 15.07 6.91 26.50
C VAL A 187 15.42 8.10 27.38
N LEU A 188 15.08 9.33 26.95
CA LEU A 188 15.32 10.55 27.74
C LEU A 188 14.35 10.69 28.93
N ILE A 189 13.13 10.16 28.82
CA ILE A 189 12.08 10.29 29.85
C ILE A 189 12.06 9.08 30.81
N GLY A 190 12.57 7.92 30.39
CA GLY A 190 12.64 6.68 31.19
C GLY A 190 12.29 5.42 30.38
#